data_AF-T2K0M3-F1
#
_entry.id   AF-T2K0M3-F1
#
_cell.length_a   1.000
_cell.length_b   1.000
_cell.length_c   1.000
_cell.angle_alpha   90.00
_cell.angle_beta   90.00
_cell.angle_gamma   90.00
#
_symmetry.space_group_name_H-M   'P 1'
#
loop_
_entity.id
_entity.type
_entity.pdbx_description
1 polymer ?
#
loop_
_entity_poly.entity_id
_entity_poly.type
_entity_poly.pdbx_seq_one_letter_code
_entity_poly.pdbx_strand_id
1 'polypeptide(L)'
;MSYRFDQGELIEVTVDENGNFDQRFDVTGLSFDEHSLTLIATDEAGNITEETVNVTVQELTSLRVTGTTPLDGATEIGSTFRPQVFFSEPIDTSTLNENNFYASFAGQKLAANIVPGEDGTFAWLFLKKPCLMRPSFKSRWMVQPLPTWRVLA
;
A
#
# COMPACT_ATOMS: atom_id res chain seq x y z
N MET A 1 -31.06 -3.81 19.16
CA MET A 1 -29.98 -2.91 19.62
C MET A 1 -29.60 -2.06 18.43
N SER A 2 -29.13 -0.84 18.63
CA SER A 2 -28.74 0.02 17.50
C SER A 2 -27.47 0.80 17.81
N TYR A 3 -26.78 1.24 16.76
CA TYR A 3 -25.65 2.16 16.88
C TYR A 3 -25.82 3.36 15.94
N ARG A 4 -25.13 4.46 16.24
CA ARG A 4 -24.90 5.55 15.30
C ARG A 4 -23.52 6.14 15.51
N PHE A 5 -22.96 6.70 14.45
CA PHE A 5 -21.81 7.59 14.56
C PHE A 5 -22.31 9.04 14.66
N ASP A 6 -21.80 9.78 15.63
CA ASP A 6 -22.15 11.15 15.95
C ASP A 6 -23.67 11.36 16.07
N GLN A 7 -24.22 12.22 15.21
CA GLN A 7 -25.65 12.48 15.08
C GLN A 7 -26.20 11.90 13.77
N GLY A 8 -25.52 10.89 13.24
CA GLY A 8 -25.88 10.20 12.00
C GLY A 8 -27.10 9.29 12.13
N GLU A 9 -27.35 8.54 11.07
CA GLU A 9 -28.44 7.57 11.03
C GLU A 9 -28.23 6.46 12.07
N LEU A 10 -29.34 6.04 12.68
CA LEU A 10 -29.36 4.96 13.64
C LEU A 10 -29.52 3.63 12.90
N ILE A 11 -28.52 2.78 13.04
CA ILE A 11 -28.41 1.49 12.36
C ILE A 11 -28.71 0.38 13.36
N GLU A 12 -29.67 -0.48 13.01
CA GLU A 12 -30.02 -1.65 13.80
C GLU A 12 -28.91 -2.72 13.79
N VAL A 13 -28.69 -3.33 14.95
CA VAL A 13 -27.77 -4.43 15.23
C VAL A 13 -28.58 -5.61 15.71
N THR A 14 -28.37 -6.74 15.06
CA THR A 14 -28.94 -8.01 15.52
C THR A 14 -28.09 -8.54 16.68
N VAL A 15 -28.75 -8.84 17.79
CA VAL A 15 -28.15 -9.44 18.98
C VAL A 15 -28.63 -10.89 19.07
N ASP A 16 -27.74 -11.81 19.46
CA ASP A 16 -28.09 -13.22 19.63
C ASP A 16 -28.90 -13.47 20.92
N GLU A 17 -29.41 -14.70 21.08
CA GLU A 17 -30.18 -15.13 22.26
C GLU A 17 -29.42 -15.00 23.59
N ASN A 18 -28.09 -14.86 23.54
CA ASN A 18 -27.20 -14.73 24.69
C ASN A 18 -26.76 -13.28 24.94
N GLY A 19 -27.23 -12.32 24.15
CA GLY A 19 -26.87 -10.91 24.28
C GLY A 19 -25.57 -10.48 23.57
N ASN A 20 -24.97 -11.34 22.74
CA ASN A 20 -23.77 -11.00 21.98
C ASN A 20 -24.11 -10.48 20.57
N PHE A 21 -23.22 -9.66 20.01
CA PHE A 21 -23.28 -9.23 18.62
C PHE A 21 -21.88 -9.26 18.01
N ASP A 22 -21.79 -9.68 16.75
CA ASP A 22 -20.57 -9.62 15.94
C ASP A 22 -20.95 -9.05 14.57
N GLN A 23 -20.88 -7.73 14.46
CA GLN A 23 -21.22 -7.00 13.25
C GLN A 23 -20.12 -5.98 12.96
N ARG A 24 -19.76 -5.87 11.68
CA ARG A 24 -18.88 -4.79 11.22
C ARG A 24 -19.68 -3.49 11.21
N PHE A 25 -19.15 -2.47 11.86
CA PHE A 25 -19.73 -1.12 11.79
C PHE A 25 -19.51 -0.52 10.40
N ASP A 26 -20.55 0.12 9.86
CA ASP A 26 -20.44 0.88 8.63
C ASP A 26 -19.82 2.24 8.93
N VAL A 27 -18.64 2.47 8.35
CA VAL A 27 -17.88 3.73 8.47
C VAL A 27 -17.90 4.54 7.17
N THR A 28 -18.73 4.14 6.21
CA THR A 28 -18.82 4.79 4.90
C THR A 28 -19.31 6.23 5.06
N GLY A 29 -18.55 7.18 4.52
CA GLY A 29 -18.91 8.60 4.56
C GLY A 29 -18.49 9.33 5.84
N LEU A 30 -17.85 8.65 6.79
CA LEU A 30 -17.15 9.31 7.90
C LEU A 30 -15.85 9.96 7.43
N SER A 31 -15.50 11.08 8.03
CA SER A 31 -14.18 11.70 7.84
C SER A 31 -13.09 10.92 8.56
N PHE A 32 -11.83 11.17 8.19
CA PHE A 32 -10.68 10.62 8.91
C PHE A 32 -10.37 11.51 10.12
N ASP A 33 -11.07 11.30 11.24
CA ASP A 33 -10.82 11.99 12.51
C ASP A 33 -11.46 11.22 13.70
N GLU A 34 -11.50 11.85 14.88
CA GLU A 34 -12.31 11.41 16.01
C GLU A 34 -13.82 11.50 15.71
N HIS A 35 -14.51 10.40 16.01
CA HIS A 35 -15.95 10.25 15.93
C HIS A 35 -16.49 9.66 17.23
N SER A 36 -17.73 9.97 17.55
CA SER A 36 -18.44 9.40 18.70
C SER A 36 -19.33 8.25 18.25
N LEU A 37 -19.06 7.04 18.73
CA LEU A 37 -19.92 5.88 18.51
C LEU A 37 -20.90 5.78 19.68
N THR A 38 -22.19 6.01 19.42
CA THR A 38 -23.24 5.80 20.41
C THR A 38 -23.91 4.46 20.17
N LEU A 39 -23.93 3.60 21.20
CA LEU A 39 -24.67 2.35 21.24
C LEU A 39 -25.91 2.52 22.09
N ILE A 40 -27.05 2.00 21.61
CA ILE A 40 -28.34 2.08 22.27
C ILE A 40 -28.91 0.67 22.36
N ALA A 41 -29.13 0.21 23.58
CA ALA A 41 -29.75 -1.07 23.88
C ALA A 41 -31.09 -0.87 24.56
N THR A 42 -32.06 -1.71 24.22
CA THR A 42 -33.38 -1.76 24.87
C THR A 42 -33.65 -3.19 25.26
N ASP A 43 -33.96 -3.44 26.53
CA ASP A 43 -34.34 -4.78 27.00
C ASP A 43 -35.82 -5.09 26.74
N GLU A 44 -36.25 -6.33 26.99
CA GLU A 44 -37.65 -6.74 26.80
C GLU A 44 -38.65 -5.98 27.70
N ALA A 45 -38.17 -5.41 28.81
CA ALA A 45 -38.98 -4.59 29.71
C ALA A 45 -39.07 -3.13 29.26
N GLY A 46 -38.38 -2.75 28.17
CA GLY A 46 -38.36 -1.40 27.61
C GLY A 46 -37.36 -0.46 28.29
N ASN A 47 -36.44 -0.96 29.13
CA ASN A 47 -35.38 -0.13 29.68
C ASN A 47 -34.35 0.18 28.60
N ILE A 48 -34.04 1.47 28.43
CA ILE A 48 -33.07 1.95 27.44
C ILE A 48 -31.75 2.26 28.15
N THR A 49 -30.66 1.76 27.59
CA THR A 49 -29.29 2.12 28.00
C THR A 49 -28.55 2.67 26.80
N GLU A 50 -27.90 3.83 26.98
CA GLU A 50 -27.05 4.45 25.96
C GLU A 50 -25.61 4.52 26.47
N GLU A 51 -24.66 4.15 25.61
CA GLU A 51 -23.23 4.24 25.87
C GLU A 51 -22.54 4.94 24.71
N THR A 52 -21.59 5.84 24.99
CA THR A 52 -20.84 6.55 23.95
C THR A 52 -19.35 6.30 24.11
N VAL A 53 -18.71 5.89 23.02
CA VAL A 53 -17.29 5.58 22.93
C VAL A 53 -16.65 6.47 21.87
N ASN A 54 -15.51 7.08 22.18
CA ASN A 54 -14.74 7.82 21.19
C ASN A 54 -13.91 6.83 20.36
N VAL A 55 -14.00 6.96 19.05
CA VAL A 55 -13.28 6.14 18.08
C VAL A 55 -12.60 7.03 17.05
N THR A 56 -11.42 6.65 16.61
CA THR A 56 -10.69 7.40 15.60
C THR A 56 -10.72 6.63 14.28
N VAL A 57 -11.27 7.26 13.24
CA VAL A 57 -11.24 6.73 11.88
C VAL A 57 -9.93 7.18 11.23
N GLN A 58 -9.05 6.23 10.94
CA GLN A 58 -7.75 6.52 10.34
C GLN A 58 -7.82 6.43 8.83
N GLU A 59 -7.12 7.35 8.16
CA GLU A 59 -6.86 7.23 6.73
C GLU A 59 -5.93 6.04 6.49
N LEU A 60 -6.39 5.08 5.69
CA LEU A 60 -5.52 4.03 5.17
C LEU A 60 -4.81 4.58 3.93
N THR A 61 -3.63 5.16 4.12
CA THR A 61 -2.75 5.47 3.00
C THR A 61 -2.33 4.16 2.33
N SER A 62 -2.52 4.07 1.01
CA SER A 62 -2.13 2.88 0.26
C SER A 62 -0.65 2.98 -0.13
N LEU A 63 0.15 2.03 0.34
CA LEU A 63 1.55 1.87 -0.06
C LEU A 63 1.65 1.67 -1.57
N ARG A 64 2.33 2.59 -2.25
CA ARG A 64 2.64 2.51 -3.68
C ARG A 64 4.05 2.99 -3.98
N VAL A 65 4.57 2.58 -5.13
CA VAL A 65 5.78 3.17 -5.70
C VAL A 65 5.43 4.54 -6.28
N THR A 66 6.13 5.58 -5.85
CA THR A 66 5.95 6.96 -6.31
C THR A 66 6.92 7.33 -7.42
N GLY A 67 8.04 6.62 -7.54
CA GLY A 67 9.00 6.83 -8.61
C GLY A 67 10.14 5.84 -8.61
N THR A 68 10.89 5.83 -9.71
CA THR A 68 12.12 5.06 -9.85
C THR A 68 13.22 5.94 -10.44
N THR A 69 14.45 5.68 -10.04
CA THR A 69 15.63 6.17 -10.75
C THR A 69 16.45 4.97 -11.22
N PRO A 70 16.87 4.90 -12.49
CA PRO A 70 16.51 5.85 -13.54
C PRO A 70 15.01 5.75 -13.89
N LEU A 71 14.49 6.79 -14.54
CA LEU A 71 13.13 6.79 -15.08
C LEU A 71 13.00 5.72 -16.16
N ASP A 72 11.77 5.24 -16.39
CA ASP A 72 11.51 4.32 -17.48
C ASP A 72 11.95 4.93 -18.83
N GLY A 73 12.53 4.11 -19.69
CA GLY A 73 13.07 4.53 -20.99
C GLY A 73 14.35 5.37 -20.94
N ALA A 74 14.97 5.57 -19.77
CA ALA A 74 16.23 6.32 -19.70
C ALA A 74 17.35 5.63 -20.49
N THR A 75 18.02 6.42 -21.34
CA THR A 75 19.17 5.99 -22.15
C THR A 75 20.48 6.45 -21.52
N GLU A 76 21.59 5.80 -21.91
CA GLU A 76 22.95 6.21 -21.52
C GLU A 76 23.23 6.18 -20.01
N ILE A 77 22.61 5.24 -19.31
CA ILE A 77 22.86 5.02 -17.88
C ILE A 77 24.25 4.41 -17.68
N GLY A 78 25.08 5.08 -16.87
CA GLY A 78 26.43 4.62 -16.54
C GLY A 78 26.43 3.26 -15.82
N SER A 79 27.47 2.46 -16.02
CA SER A 79 27.60 1.13 -15.43
C SER A 79 27.71 1.11 -13.89
N THR A 80 27.99 2.26 -13.29
CA THR A 80 28.05 2.48 -11.84
C THR A 80 26.76 3.07 -11.27
N PHE A 81 25.73 3.27 -12.10
CA PHE A 81 24.46 3.81 -11.65
C PHE A 81 23.81 2.86 -10.64
N ARG A 82 23.20 3.45 -9.61
CA ARG A 82 22.55 2.72 -8.53
C ARG A 82 21.06 3.00 -8.60
N PRO A 83 20.24 2.03 -9.05
CA PRO A 83 18.81 2.24 -9.11
C PRO A 83 18.20 2.50 -7.73
N GLN A 84 17.19 3.38 -7.69
CA GLN A 84 16.37 3.63 -6.52
C GLN A 84 14.90 3.46 -6.86
N VAL A 85 14.13 3.09 -5.85
CA VAL A 85 12.67 3.09 -5.89
C VAL A 85 12.18 3.90 -4.70
N PHE A 86 11.24 4.79 -4.95
CA PHE A 86 10.62 5.68 -3.97
C PHE A 86 9.21 5.17 -3.66
N PHE A 87 8.82 5.27 -2.39
CA PHE A 87 7.52 4.82 -1.88
C PHE A 87 6.67 6.02 -1.45
N SER A 88 5.36 5.82 -1.35
CA SER A 88 4.43 6.85 -0.87
C SER A 88 4.49 7.06 0.64
N GLU A 89 4.99 6.08 1.37
CA GLU A 89 5.14 6.08 2.82
C GLU A 89 6.33 5.17 3.21
N PRO A 90 6.86 5.30 4.44
CA PRO A 90 7.90 4.42 4.94
C PRO A 90 7.48 2.95 4.89
N ILE A 91 8.32 2.10 4.32
CA ILE A 91 8.11 0.65 4.34
C ILE A 91 8.81 -0.03 5.51
N ASP A 92 8.28 -1.16 5.96
CA ASP A 92 9.00 -2.04 6.88
C ASP A 92 10.20 -2.68 6.16
N THR A 93 11.38 -2.15 6.46
CA THR A 93 12.64 -2.53 5.83
C THR A 93 13.04 -3.99 6.10
N SER A 94 12.52 -4.61 7.16
CA SER A 94 12.77 -6.03 7.48
C SER A 94 12.06 -6.99 6.51
N THR A 95 11.01 -6.50 5.85
CA THR A 95 10.23 -7.30 4.90
C THR A 95 10.86 -7.32 3.50
N LEU A 96 11.78 -6.42 3.20
CA LEU A 96 12.42 -6.30 1.89
C LEU A 96 13.35 -7.49 1.60
N ASN A 97 13.12 -8.14 0.47
CA ASN A 97 13.91 -9.27 0.01
C ASN A 97 13.86 -9.41 -1.53
N GLU A 98 14.65 -10.32 -2.08
CA GLU A 98 14.75 -10.53 -3.53
C GLU A 98 13.47 -11.06 -4.22
N ASN A 99 12.46 -11.46 -3.44
CA ASN A 99 11.17 -11.88 -3.97
C ASN A 99 10.23 -10.71 -4.20
N ASN A 100 10.25 -9.69 -3.34
CA ASN A 100 9.37 -8.52 -3.44
C ASN A 100 10.04 -7.28 -4.03
N PHE A 101 11.36 -7.19 -4.00
CA PHE A 101 12.10 -6.02 -4.45
C PHE A 101 13.34 -6.44 -5.26
N TYR A 102 13.19 -6.42 -6.58
CA TYR A 102 14.22 -6.89 -7.51
C TYR A 102 14.21 -6.10 -8.81
N ALA A 103 15.37 -6.02 -9.45
CA ALA A 103 15.47 -5.62 -10.85
C ALA A 103 15.44 -6.88 -11.73
N SER A 104 14.92 -6.76 -12.95
CA SER A 104 14.97 -7.85 -13.94
C SER A 104 15.36 -7.33 -15.31
N PHE A 105 15.99 -8.20 -16.11
CA PHE A 105 16.35 -7.93 -17.49
C PHE A 105 16.00 -9.15 -18.35
N ALA A 106 15.27 -8.95 -19.45
CA ALA A 106 14.79 -10.02 -20.32
C ALA A 106 14.06 -11.16 -19.56
N GLY A 107 13.31 -10.81 -18.51
CA GLY A 107 12.58 -11.75 -17.66
C GLY A 107 13.43 -12.48 -16.61
N GLN A 108 14.74 -12.23 -16.54
CA GLN A 108 15.62 -12.80 -15.52
C GLN A 108 15.83 -11.81 -14.37
N LYS A 109 15.64 -12.28 -13.12
CA LYS A 109 15.97 -11.49 -11.92
C LYS A 109 17.47 -11.24 -11.84
N LEU A 110 17.83 -10.01 -11.48
CA LEU A 110 19.21 -9.59 -11.27
C LEU A 110 19.53 -9.66 -9.78
N ALA A 111 20.58 -10.41 -9.42
CA ALA A 111 21.02 -10.50 -8.04
C ALA A 111 21.51 -9.13 -7.55
N ALA A 112 20.95 -8.65 -6.45
CA ALA A 112 21.24 -7.33 -5.89
C ALA A 112 21.33 -7.39 -4.36
N ASN A 113 22.06 -6.44 -3.77
CA ASN A 113 21.91 -6.11 -2.36
C ASN A 113 20.87 -4.98 -2.24
N ILE A 114 19.88 -5.17 -1.38
CA ILE A 114 18.85 -4.16 -1.11
C ILE A 114 19.37 -3.32 0.06
N VAL A 115 19.43 -2.00 -0.13
CA VAL A 115 19.82 -1.07 0.93
C VAL A 115 18.70 -0.05 1.09
N PRO A 116 17.82 -0.23 2.09
CA PRO A 116 16.76 0.73 2.39
C PRO A 116 17.36 2.05 2.87
N GLY A 117 16.69 3.16 2.56
CA GLY A 117 16.96 4.44 3.20
C GLY A 117 16.59 4.38 4.69
N GLU A 118 17.20 5.24 5.50
CA GLU A 118 16.97 5.30 6.95
C GLU A 118 15.49 5.54 7.29
N ASP A 119 14.84 6.41 6.51
CA ASP A 119 13.42 6.74 6.69
C ASP A 119 12.45 5.74 6.02
N GLY A 120 12.96 4.69 5.38
CA GLY A 120 12.14 3.69 4.67
C GLY A 120 11.37 4.23 3.45
N THR A 121 11.51 5.50 3.08
CA THR A 121 10.77 6.13 1.96
C THR A 121 11.36 5.81 0.58
N PHE A 122 12.54 5.21 0.54
CA PHE A 122 13.16 4.70 -0.68
C PHE A 122 14.09 3.53 -0.37
N ALA A 123 14.45 2.76 -1.39
CA ALA A 123 15.48 1.74 -1.28
C ALA A 123 16.38 1.71 -2.54
N TRP A 124 17.66 1.45 -2.32
CA TRP A 124 18.65 1.23 -3.38
C TRP A 124 18.71 -0.24 -3.77
N LEU A 125 18.90 -0.49 -5.07
CA LEU A 125 19.31 -1.80 -5.59
C LEU A 125 20.77 -1.77 -6.02
N PHE A 126 21.62 -2.43 -5.26
CA PHE A 126 23.04 -2.62 -5.59
C PHE A 126 23.21 -3.91 -6.39
N LEU A 127 23.16 -3.81 -7.71
CA LEU A 127 23.36 -4.97 -8.59
C LEU A 127 24.75 -5.59 -8.36
N LYS A 128 24.79 -6.89 -8.06
CA LYS A 128 26.04 -7.64 -7.85
C LYS A 128 26.85 -7.78 -9.14
N LYS A 129 26.20 -7.62 -10.29
CA LYS A 129 26.82 -7.58 -11.61
C LYS A 129 26.36 -6.30 -12.32
N PRO A 130 27.27 -5.51 -12.92
CA PRO A 130 26.88 -4.31 -13.63
C PRO A 130 26.00 -4.68 -14.84
N CYS A 131 24.85 -4.01 -14.96
CA CYS A 131 24.05 -4.08 -16.16
C CYS A 131 24.67 -3.15 -17.21
N LEU A 132 25.34 -3.71 -18.20
CA LEU A 132 25.68 -2.97 -19.41
C LEU A 132 24.40 -2.71 -20.21
N MET A 133 23.75 -1.56 -19.98
CA MET A 133 22.75 -1.04 -20.92
C MET A 133 23.55 -0.39 -22.07
N ARG A 134 23.64 -1.05 -23.23
CA ARG A 134 24.56 -0.67 -24.33
C ARG A 134 24.45 0.84 -24.67
N PRO A 135 25.58 1.58 -24.76
CA PRO A 135 25.61 2.86 -25.44
C PRO A 135 25.43 2.62 -26.95
N SER A 136 24.55 3.39 -27.58
CA SER A 136 24.27 3.30 -29.01
C SER A 136 25.55 3.56 -29.81
N PHE A 137 26.04 2.55 -30.53
CA PHE A 137 26.95 2.72 -31.66
C PHE A 137 26.26 2.18 -32.91
N LYS A 138 26.03 3.06 -33.89
CA LYS A 138 25.43 2.75 -35.20
C LYS A 138 26.13 1.56 -35.86
N SER A 139 25.38 0.51 -36.19
CA SER A 139 25.34 -0.05 -37.55
C SER A 139 24.25 -1.13 -37.71
N ARG A 140 23.32 -0.85 -38.64
CA ARG A 140 22.71 -1.81 -39.56
C ARG A 140 21.71 -2.86 -39.01
N TRP A 141 20.42 -2.53 -39.20
CA TRP A 141 19.24 -3.40 -39.40
C TRP A 141 18.97 -4.56 -38.43
N MET A 142 18.04 -4.37 -37.49
CA MET A 142 16.80 -5.15 -37.36
C MET A 142 15.88 -4.41 -36.36
N VAL A 143 14.68 -4.01 -36.79
CA VAL A 143 13.65 -3.46 -35.89
C VAL A 143 13.19 -4.61 -34.99
N GLN A 144 13.46 -4.54 -33.69
CA GLN A 144 12.88 -5.47 -32.71
C GLN A 144 11.96 -4.70 -31.75
N PRO A 145 10.73 -5.19 -31.50
CA PRO A 145 9.69 -4.42 -30.82
C PRO A 145 9.97 -4.25 -29.32
N LEU A 146 9.50 -3.12 -28.78
CA LEU A 146 9.67 -2.67 -27.39
C LEU A 146 9.02 -3.64 -26.38
N PRO A 147 9.55 -3.76 -25.14
CA PRO A 147 8.87 -4.49 -24.09
C PRO A 147 7.58 -3.77 -23.67
N THR A 148 6.46 -4.47 -23.77
CA THR A 148 5.17 -4.05 -23.21
C THR A 148 5.04 -4.52 -21.77
N TRP A 149 4.87 -3.57 -20.86
CA TRP A 149 4.59 -3.84 -19.44
C TRP A 149 3.08 -4.01 -19.24
N ARG A 150 2.65 -5.14 -18.67
CA ARG A 150 1.28 -5.34 -18.18
C ARG A 150 1.35 -5.53 -16.67
N VAL A 151 0.54 -4.77 -15.95
CA VAL A 151 0.22 -5.02 -14.54
C VAL A 151 -1.18 -5.62 -14.54
N LEU A 152 -1.32 -6.84 -14.01
CA LEU A 152 -2.63 -7.38 -13.65
C LEU A 152 -2.93 -6.91 -12.23
N ALA A 153 -4.11 -6.30 -12.09
CA ALA A 153 -4.67 -5.82 -10.82
C ALA A 153 -4.93 -6.99 -9.86
#